data_AF-A0A975QBR8-F1
#
_entry.id   AF-A0A975QBR8-F1
#
_cell.length_a   1.000
_cell.length_b   1.000
_cell.length_c   1.000
_cell.angle_alpha   90.00
_cell.angle_beta   90.00
_cell.angle_gamma   90.00
#
_symmetry.space_group_name_H-M   'P 1'
#
loop_
_entity.id
_entity.type
_entity.pdbx_description
1 polymer ?
#
loop_
_entity_poly.entity_id
_entity_poly.type
_entity_poly.pdbx_seq_one_letter_code
_entity_poly.pdbx_strand_id
1 'polypeptide(L)'
;MKKLLDYKVGETIDLYLLIKQSTKGVTTQGSPFMTLILQDKSGDLEAKLWDTTDEHMKLYPASTIVRVGADIHEYRGKNQLRIKSIRPIKETENVTISDLVPSAEKSKEVLYEELMEFFFEMENPQIQRITRHLLKKHEAAFLTYPAATRNHHDYVSGLIDHVVSMLKLGKSLAELYPSLNKDLLYAGIILHDIGKVIELSGPVGTQYTLEGNLIGHISIMVNEISKAADELEVTGEEVMLLQHMVLSHHGKEEWGSPKRPMLKEAEILHYIDNIDAKMNMLDRALGKTRPGEFSERIFPLDNRSFYKPTFE
;
A
#
# COMPACT_ATOMS: atom_id res chain seq x y z
N MET A 1 -13.00 22.84 2.26
CA MET A 1 -12.27 23.20 3.50
C MET A 1 -10.80 22.93 3.24
N LYS A 2 -9.86 23.74 3.76
CA LYS A 2 -8.42 23.47 3.60
C LYS A 2 -8.07 22.12 4.23
N LYS A 3 -7.26 21.32 3.54
CA LYS A 3 -6.71 20.04 4.03
C LYS A 3 -5.38 20.29 4.75
N LEU A 4 -4.89 19.29 5.50
CA LEU A 4 -3.71 19.38 6.35
C LEU A 4 -2.50 20.01 5.66
N LEU A 5 -2.13 19.54 4.47
CA LEU A 5 -0.96 20.05 3.73
C LEU A 5 -1.20 21.38 2.99
N ASP A 6 -2.42 21.92 2.99
CA ASP A 6 -2.70 23.24 2.42
C ASP A 6 -2.29 24.38 3.38
N TYR A 7 -2.04 24.05 4.66
CA TYR A 7 -1.65 25.01 5.69
C TYR A 7 -0.14 25.29 5.65
N LYS A 8 0.22 26.55 5.85
CA LYS A 8 1.60 27.02 5.84
C LYS A 8 2.18 27.13 7.24
N VAL A 9 3.52 27.11 7.34
CA VAL A 9 4.25 27.38 8.58
C VAL A 9 3.75 28.68 9.22
N GLY A 10 3.41 28.61 10.50
CA GLY A 10 2.84 29.72 11.27
C GLY A 10 1.31 29.77 11.28
N GLU A 11 0.61 29.02 10.43
CA GLU A 11 -0.86 28.92 10.49
C GLU A 11 -1.31 27.96 11.61
N THR A 12 -2.45 28.29 12.22
CA THR A 12 -3.15 27.40 13.17
C THR A 12 -4.19 26.55 12.44
N ILE A 13 -4.28 25.29 12.84
CA ILE A 13 -5.25 24.32 12.35
C ILE A 13 -6.22 23.92 13.47
N ASP A 14 -7.45 23.58 13.08
CA ASP A 14 -8.43 22.84 13.88
C ASP A 14 -9.12 21.86 12.94
N LEU A 15 -8.60 20.63 12.88
CA LEU A 15 -8.99 19.62 11.89
C LEU A 15 -9.32 18.29 12.56
N TYR A 16 -10.17 17.51 11.91
CA TYR A 16 -10.27 16.08 12.15
C TYR A 16 -9.15 15.39 11.40
N LEU A 17 -8.32 14.63 12.12
CA LEU A 17 -7.18 13.91 11.58
C LEU A 17 -7.19 12.47 12.10
N LEU A 18 -6.65 11.57 11.31
CA LEU A 18 -6.44 10.19 11.72
C LEU A 18 -5.03 10.01 12.29
N ILE A 19 -4.91 9.29 13.39
CA ILE A 19 -3.61 8.80 13.88
C ILE A 19 -3.17 7.63 13.00
N LYS A 20 -2.28 7.90 12.04
CA LYS A 20 -1.66 6.88 11.18
C LYS A 20 -0.71 5.99 11.97
N GLN A 21 0.14 6.61 12.80
CA GLN A 21 1.12 5.92 13.64
C GLN A 21 1.18 6.59 15.00
N SER A 22 1.36 5.77 16.04
CA SER A 22 1.52 6.20 17.42
C SER A 22 2.72 5.48 18.02
N THR A 23 3.71 6.23 18.53
CA THR A 23 4.95 5.64 19.05
C THR A 23 5.36 6.33 20.36
N LYS A 24 5.56 5.53 21.41
CA LYS A 24 6.05 6.01 22.71
C LYS A 24 7.55 6.29 22.63
N GLY A 25 7.96 7.42 23.19
CA GLY A 25 9.36 7.82 23.30
C GLY A 25 9.68 8.34 24.68
N VAL A 26 10.97 8.46 24.97
CA VAL A 26 11.50 9.07 26.19
C VAL A 26 12.56 10.08 25.78
N THR A 27 12.48 11.29 26.33
CA THR A 27 13.48 12.33 26.07
C THR A 27 14.83 11.96 26.71
N THR A 28 15.90 12.64 26.31
CA THR A 28 17.22 12.49 26.95
C THR A 28 17.18 12.77 28.46
N GLN A 29 16.21 13.57 28.93
CA GLN A 29 16.01 13.92 30.33
C GLN A 29 15.08 12.93 31.07
N GLY A 30 14.57 11.89 30.41
CA GLY A 30 13.72 10.86 31.01
C GLY A 30 12.22 11.12 30.92
N SER A 31 11.78 12.30 30.47
CA SER A 31 10.35 12.60 30.32
C SER A 31 9.71 11.82 29.16
N PRO A 32 8.53 11.21 29.36
CA PRO A 32 7.83 10.47 28.30
C PRO A 32 7.16 11.41 27.29
N PHE A 33 7.09 10.98 26.02
CA PHE A 33 6.34 11.65 24.97
C PHE A 33 5.76 10.63 23.98
N MET A 34 4.81 11.06 23.14
CA MET A 34 4.36 10.31 21.97
C MET A 34 4.71 11.06 20.70
N THR A 35 5.26 10.32 19.73
CA THR A 35 5.26 10.75 18.34
C THR A 35 3.98 10.23 17.69
N LEU A 36 3.16 11.15 17.17
CA LEU A 36 1.98 10.85 16.39
C LEU A 36 2.22 11.26 14.94
N ILE A 37 1.91 10.37 14.00
CA ILE A 37 1.79 10.74 12.59
C ILE A 37 0.31 10.97 12.32
N LEU A 38 -0.06 12.22 12.09
CA LEU A 38 -1.45 12.64 11.89
C LEU A 38 -1.70 12.89 10.42
N GLN A 39 -2.82 12.40 9.89
CA GLN A 39 -3.10 12.48 8.46
C GLN A 39 -4.53 12.87 8.11
N ASP A 40 -4.68 13.41 6.91
CA ASP A 40 -5.92 13.43 6.15
C ASP A 40 -5.64 13.00 4.69
N LYS A 41 -6.60 13.21 3.76
CA LYS A 41 -6.42 12.87 2.34
C LYS A 41 -5.31 13.64 1.61
N SER A 42 -4.84 14.77 2.15
CA SER A 42 -3.73 15.52 1.54
C SER A 42 -2.37 14.92 1.87
N GLY A 43 -2.25 14.22 3.00
CA GLY A 43 -1.02 13.58 3.46
C GLY A 43 -0.91 13.56 4.97
N ASP A 44 0.31 13.42 5.47
CA ASP A 44 0.58 13.28 6.89
C ASP A 44 1.68 14.23 7.39
N LEU A 45 1.60 14.59 8.67
CA LEU A 45 2.58 15.39 9.39
C LEU A 45 2.89 14.75 10.76
N GLU A 46 4.15 14.85 11.16
CA GLU A 46 4.60 14.43 12.50
C GLU A 46 4.14 15.45 13.55
N ALA A 47 3.68 14.96 14.68
CA ALA A 47 3.34 15.72 15.86
C ALA A 47 3.98 15.08 17.11
N LYS A 48 4.35 15.92 18.08
CA LYS A 48 4.83 15.45 19.39
C LYS A 48 3.84 15.85 20.47
N LEU A 49 3.34 14.84 21.19
CA LEU A 49 2.58 15.02 22.41
C LEU A 49 3.54 14.83 23.59
N TRP A 50 3.85 15.91 24.29
CA TRP A 50 4.76 15.90 25.43
C TRP A 50 4.03 15.50 26.72
N ASP A 51 4.80 15.17 27.76
CA ASP A 51 4.29 14.82 29.10
C ASP A 51 3.22 13.71 29.06
N THR A 52 3.48 12.69 28.25
CA THR A 52 2.55 11.59 27.99
C THR A 52 2.35 10.70 29.23
N THR A 53 1.10 10.37 29.53
CA THR A 53 0.71 9.36 30.51
C THR A 53 0.32 8.03 29.84
N ASP A 54 0.21 6.95 30.61
CA ASP A 54 -0.29 5.68 30.08
C ASP A 54 -1.77 5.74 29.64
N GLU A 55 -2.53 6.72 30.12
CA GLU A 55 -3.89 6.99 29.64
C GLU A 55 -3.87 7.55 28.21
N HIS A 56 -2.97 8.50 27.92
CA HIS A 56 -2.79 9.01 26.55
C HIS A 56 -2.41 7.90 25.57
N MET A 57 -1.62 6.91 25.99
CA MET A 57 -1.28 5.75 25.15
C MET A 57 -2.51 4.92 24.76
N LYS A 58 -3.51 4.83 25.65
CA LYS A 58 -4.77 4.12 25.39
C LYS A 58 -5.75 4.93 24.56
N LEU A 59 -5.72 6.26 24.70
CA LEU A 59 -6.60 7.18 23.98
C LEU A 59 -6.14 7.46 22.55
N TYR A 60 -4.84 7.36 22.28
CA TYR A 60 -4.24 7.72 20.99
C TYR A 60 -3.51 6.55 20.30
N PRO A 61 -4.10 5.34 20.20
CA PRO A 61 -3.54 4.29 19.36
C PRO A 61 -3.71 4.65 17.87
N ALA A 62 -2.96 3.96 17.01
CA ALA A 62 -3.18 4.05 15.56
C ALA A 62 -4.64 3.72 15.19
N SER A 63 -5.10 4.26 14.07
CA SER A 63 -6.48 4.14 13.57
C SER A 63 -7.55 4.89 14.40
N THR A 64 -7.12 5.76 15.32
CA THR A 64 -8.04 6.65 16.07
C THR A 64 -8.24 7.97 15.33
N ILE A 65 -9.49 8.40 15.17
CA ILE A 65 -9.82 9.74 14.66
C ILE A 65 -9.81 10.73 15.83
N VAL A 66 -9.06 11.81 15.65
CA VAL A 66 -8.91 12.87 16.64
C VAL A 66 -9.25 14.22 16.03
N ARG A 67 -9.80 15.13 16.86
CA ARG A 67 -9.84 16.55 16.54
C ARG A 67 -8.59 17.21 17.12
N VAL A 68 -7.85 17.91 16.28
CA VAL A 68 -6.53 18.46 16.61
C VAL A 68 -6.52 19.96 16.35
N GLY A 69 -6.29 20.71 17.42
CA GLY A 69 -5.88 22.11 17.36
C GLY A 69 -4.37 22.20 17.47
N ALA A 70 -3.68 22.75 16.46
CA ALA A 70 -2.22 22.80 16.41
C ALA A 70 -1.71 23.98 15.58
N ASP A 71 -0.42 24.31 15.73
CA ASP A 71 0.28 25.21 14.80
C ASP A 71 1.20 24.42 13.87
N ILE A 72 1.25 24.79 12.59
CA ILE A 72 2.29 24.30 11.68
C ILE A 72 3.60 24.99 12.03
N HIS A 73 4.65 24.22 12.28
CA HIS A 73 6.01 24.75 12.47
C HIS A 73 7.03 23.93 11.70
N GLU A 74 8.18 24.53 11.42
CA GLU A 74 9.29 23.83 10.77
C GLU A 74 10.31 23.39 11.82
N TYR A 75 10.76 22.13 11.74
CA TYR A 75 11.84 21.59 12.54
C TYR A 75 12.81 20.82 11.65
N ARG A 76 14.06 21.26 11.58
CA ARG A 76 15.14 20.69 10.75
C ARG A 76 14.73 20.52 9.27
N GLY A 77 14.07 21.54 8.71
CA GLY A 77 13.63 21.55 7.31
C GLY A 77 12.42 20.66 7.03
N LYS A 78 11.71 20.16 8.04
CA LYS A 78 10.46 19.41 7.89
C LYS A 78 9.33 20.08 8.66
N ASN A 79 8.15 20.15 8.05
CA ASN A 79 6.95 20.63 8.73
C ASN A 79 6.48 19.62 9.79
N GLN A 80 6.07 20.13 10.94
CA GLN A 80 5.55 19.38 12.07
C GLN A 80 4.36 20.11 12.70
N LEU A 81 3.50 19.36 13.39
CA LEU A 81 2.39 19.90 14.17
C LEU A 81 2.81 20.12 15.62
N ARG A 82 2.67 21.36 16.10
CA ARG A 82 2.75 21.68 17.53
C ARG A 82 1.35 21.62 18.11
N ILE A 83 1.03 20.53 18.80
CA ILE A 83 -0.30 20.28 19.37
C ILE A 83 -0.60 21.30 20.48
N LYS A 84 -1.75 21.97 20.38
CA LYS A 84 -2.36 22.80 21.44
C LYS A 84 -3.49 22.06 22.14
N SER A 85 -4.27 21.30 21.39
CA SER A 85 -5.36 20.48 21.90
C SER A 85 -5.55 19.25 21.02
N ILE A 86 -5.77 18.10 21.63
CA ILE A 86 -6.08 16.84 20.94
C ILE A 86 -7.11 16.09 21.76
N ARG A 87 -8.09 15.49 21.08
CA ARG A 87 -9.05 14.56 21.70
C ARG A 87 -9.59 13.58 20.65
N PRO A 88 -10.01 12.38 21.04
CA PRO A 88 -10.84 11.54 20.18
C PRO A 88 -12.12 12.26 19.77
N ILE A 89 -12.67 11.88 18.61
CA ILE A 89 -13.98 12.36 18.17
C ILE A 89 -15.09 11.85 19.10
N LYS A 90 -16.19 12.59 19.16
CA LYS A 90 -17.44 12.18 19.80
C LYS A 90 -18.28 11.38 18.81
N GLU A 91 -19.16 10.51 19.29
CA GLU A 91 -20.10 9.77 18.44
C GLU A 91 -21.02 10.69 17.60
N THR A 92 -21.26 11.92 18.06
CA THR A 92 -22.04 12.92 17.33
C THR A 92 -21.26 13.59 16.19
N GLU A 93 -19.94 13.40 16.12
CA GLU A 93 -19.07 13.91 15.07
C GLU A 93 -18.97 12.82 13.98
N ASN A 94 -19.83 12.92 12.96
CA ASN A 94 -19.94 11.96 11.85
C ASN A 94 -18.73 12.00 10.90
N VAL A 95 -17.54 11.67 11.40
CA VAL A 95 -16.29 11.59 10.63
C VAL A 95 -15.84 10.14 10.57
N THR A 96 -15.62 9.63 9.36
CA THR A 96 -15.20 8.26 9.14
C THR A 96 -13.71 8.19 8.76
N ILE A 97 -13.11 7.01 8.93
CA ILE A 97 -11.72 6.79 8.53
C ILE A 97 -11.56 7.05 7.01
N SER A 98 -12.53 6.65 6.19
CA SER A 98 -12.54 6.91 4.74
C SER A 98 -12.53 8.39 4.36
N ASP A 99 -12.91 9.29 5.25
CA ASP A 99 -12.82 10.73 5.00
C ASP A 99 -11.39 11.27 5.15
N LEU A 100 -10.52 10.52 5.84
CA LEU A 100 -9.20 10.96 6.31
C LEU A 100 -8.04 10.09 5.82
N VAL A 101 -8.29 8.97 5.15
CA VAL A 101 -7.24 8.14 4.56
C VAL A 101 -7.17 8.40 3.05
N PRO A 102 -5.97 8.59 2.48
CA PRO A 102 -5.80 8.45 1.05
C PRO A 102 -6.39 7.11 0.58
N SER A 103 -7.06 7.11 -0.56
CA SER A 103 -7.58 5.90 -1.20
C SER A 103 -7.19 5.93 -2.66
N ALA A 104 -7.33 4.80 -3.33
CA ALA A 104 -7.37 4.78 -4.79
C ALA A 104 -8.38 5.83 -5.30
N GLU A 105 -8.08 6.44 -6.45
CA GLU A 105 -8.99 7.41 -7.08
C GLU A 105 -10.30 6.75 -7.51
N LYS A 106 -10.21 5.50 -7.96
CA LYS A 106 -11.35 4.64 -8.26
C LYS A 106 -11.86 3.96 -6.99
N SER A 107 -13.17 3.73 -6.93
CA SER A 107 -13.74 2.94 -5.83
C SER A 107 -13.32 1.48 -5.94
N LYS A 108 -13.28 0.78 -4.81
CA LYS A 108 -12.94 -0.65 -4.77
C LYS A 108 -13.91 -1.50 -5.61
N GLU A 109 -15.17 -1.08 -5.75
CA GLU A 109 -16.17 -1.75 -6.58
C GLU A 109 -15.80 -1.65 -8.06
N VAL A 110 -15.44 -0.45 -8.54
CA VAL A 110 -15.00 -0.23 -9.93
C VAL A 110 -13.70 -0.99 -10.21
N LEU A 111 -12.75 -0.98 -9.27
CA LEU A 111 -11.50 -1.72 -9.41
C LEU A 111 -11.74 -3.24 -9.46
N TYR A 112 -12.68 -3.75 -8.67
CA TYR A 112 -13.05 -5.16 -8.69
C TYR A 112 -13.74 -5.55 -10.01
N GLU A 113 -14.63 -4.71 -10.52
CA GLU A 113 -15.24 -4.91 -11.85
C GLU A 113 -14.16 -4.98 -12.93
N GLU A 114 -13.22 -4.04 -12.96
CA GLU A 114 -12.08 -4.04 -13.90
C GLU A 114 -11.23 -5.31 -13.76
N LEU A 115 -10.88 -5.72 -12.54
CA LEU A 115 -10.14 -6.97 -12.31
C LEU A 115 -10.89 -8.18 -12.88
N MET A 116 -12.21 -8.23 -12.64
CA MET A 116 -13.02 -9.35 -13.09
C MET A 116 -13.10 -9.43 -14.61
N GLU A 117 -13.07 -8.32 -15.34
CA GLU A 117 -12.96 -8.31 -16.81
C GLU A 117 -11.73 -9.09 -17.28
N PHE A 118 -10.53 -8.79 -16.75
CA PHE A 118 -9.31 -9.53 -17.09
C PHE A 118 -9.39 -11.00 -16.66
N PHE A 119 -9.94 -11.25 -15.47
CA PHE A 119 -10.07 -12.61 -14.97
C PHE A 119 -10.93 -13.49 -15.90
N PHE A 120 -12.02 -12.93 -16.46
CA PHE A 120 -12.90 -13.65 -17.39
C PHE A 120 -12.30 -13.84 -18.79
N GLU A 121 -11.22 -13.14 -19.15
CA GLU A 121 -10.47 -13.41 -20.38
C GLU A 121 -9.62 -14.69 -20.30
N MET A 122 -9.35 -15.23 -19.10
CA MET A 122 -8.52 -16.44 -18.94
C MET A 122 -9.26 -17.72 -19.37
N GLU A 123 -8.56 -18.63 -20.04
CA GLU A 123 -9.13 -19.85 -20.64
C GLU A 123 -8.71 -21.15 -19.94
N ASN A 124 -7.52 -21.22 -19.35
CA ASN A 124 -7.01 -22.42 -18.66
C ASN A 124 -7.86 -22.69 -17.40
N PRO A 125 -8.59 -23.81 -17.35
CA PRO A 125 -9.57 -24.06 -16.28
C PRO A 125 -8.92 -24.26 -14.91
N GLN A 126 -7.72 -24.84 -14.83
CA GLN A 126 -7.05 -25.11 -13.55
C GLN A 126 -6.50 -23.82 -12.95
N ILE A 127 -5.86 -22.98 -13.77
CA ILE A 127 -5.41 -21.64 -13.36
C ILE A 127 -6.60 -20.80 -12.91
N GLN A 128 -7.70 -20.81 -13.68
CA GLN A 128 -8.90 -20.04 -13.33
C GLN A 128 -9.52 -20.49 -11.99
N ARG A 129 -9.57 -21.81 -11.75
CA ARG A 129 -10.13 -22.39 -10.50
C ARG A 129 -9.33 -21.95 -9.28
N ILE A 130 -8.00 -22.10 -9.31
CA ILE A 130 -7.12 -21.71 -8.21
C ILE A 130 -7.21 -20.20 -7.98
N THR A 131 -7.12 -19.41 -9.04
CA THR A 131 -7.16 -17.94 -8.96
C THR A 131 -8.48 -17.45 -8.36
N ARG A 132 -9.61 -17.98 -8.83
CA ARG A 132 -10.95 -17.63 -8.31
C ARG A 132 -11.11 -18.01 -6.85
N HIS A 133 -10.63 -19.19 -6.46
CA HIS A 133 -10.73 -19.69 -5.09
C HIS A 133 -10.00 -18.77 -4.12
N LEU A 134 -8.75 -18.43 -4.43
CA LEU A 134 -7.92 -17.56 -3.60
C LEU A 134 -8.44 -16.12 -3.56
N LEU A 135 -8.89 -15.58 -4.70
CA LEU A 135 -9.49 -14.25 -4.75
C LEU A 135 -10.75 -14.18 -3.87
N LYS A 136 -11.65 -15.16 -3.97
CA LYS A 136 -12.86 -15.22 -3.13
C LYS A 136 -12.54 -15.40 -1.65
N LYS A 137 -11.57 -16.25 -1.31
CA LYS A 137 -11.15 -16.51 0.08
C LYS A 137 -10.69 -15.23 0.77
N HIS A 138 -10.01 -14.34 0.04
CA HIS A 138 -9.35 -13.15 0.58
C HIS A 138 -9.99 -11.82 0.15
N GLU A 139 -11.14 -11.87 -0.54
CA GLU A 139 -11.75 -10.72 -1.24
C GLU A 139 -11.90 -9.48 -0.37
N ALA A 140 -12.55 -9.59 0.79
CA ALA A 140 -12.84 -8.44 1.64
C ALA A 140 -11.57 -7.69 2.08
N ALA A 141 -10.50 -8.43 2.38
CA ALA A 141 -9.21 -7.86 2.74
C ALA A 141 -8.49 -7.32 1.50
N PHE A 142 -8.45 -8.09 0.41
CA PHE A 142 -7.83 -7.70 -0.86
C PHE A 142 -8.35 -6.36 -1.40
N LEU A 143 -9.66 -6.10 -1.26
CA LEU A 143 -10.32 -4.86 -1.69
C LEU A 143 -9.97 -3.63 -0.86
N THR A 144 -9.42 -3.79 0.34
CA THR A 144 -9.25 -2.69 1.29
C THR A 144 -7.79 -2.46 1.70
N TYR A 145 -6.95 -3.48 1.61
CA TYR A 145 -5.57 -3.43 2.05
C TYR A 145 -4.69 -2.54 1.13
N PRO A 146 -3.63 -1.93 1.68
CA PRO A 146 -2.59 -1.29 0.89
C PRO A 146 -1.70 -2.34 0.20
N ALA A 147 -1.04 -1.96 -0.88
CA ALA A 147 -0.03 -2.81 -1.52
C ALA A 147 1.30 -2.78 -0.76
N ALA A 148 1.58 -1.74 0.03
CA ALA A 148 2.80 -1.66 0.82
C ALA A 148 2.57 -0.93 2.15
N THR A 149 3.43 -1.19 3.13
CA THR A 149 3.43 -0.40 4.38
C THR A 149 3.88 1.04 4.15
N ARG A 150 4.67 1.29 3.10
CA ARG A 150 5.20 2.59 2.69
C ARG A 150 5.47 2.60 1.18
N ASN A 151 5.59 3.80 0.62
CA ASN A 151 6.10 4.10 -0.74
C ASN A 151 5.04 4.06 -1.85
N HIS A 152 4.71 2.88 -2.39
CA HIS A 152 3.79 2.72 -3.52
C HIS A 152 2.48 2.10 -3.03
N HIS A 153 1.36 2.63 -3.52
CA HIS A 153 0.02 2.11 -3.19
C HIS A 153 -0.20 1.87 -1.68
N ASP A 154 0.40 2.71 -0.82
CA ASP A 154 0.40 2.61 0.64
C ASP A 154 -0.89 3.18 1.28
N TYR A 155 -2.00 3.04 0.56
CA TYR A 155 -3.29 3.64 0.84
C TYR A 155 -4.42 2.61 0.78
N VAL A 156 -5.61 2.98 1.27
CA VAL A 156 -6.77 2.08 1.28
C VAL A 156 -7.14 1.70 -0.15
N SER A 157 -7.37 0.40 -0.36
CA SER A 157 -7.61 -0.21 -1.68
C SER A 157 -6.41 -0.11 -2.63
N GLY A 158 -5.22 0.17 -2.11
CA GLY A 158 -3.99 0.25 -2.90
C GLY A 158 -3.58 -1.09 -3.51
N LEU A 159 -3.85 -2.22 -2.83
CA LEU A 159 -3.49 -3.55 -3.33
C LEU A 159 -4.24 -3.91 -4.62
N ILE A 160 -5.57 -3.72 -4.64
CA ILE A 160 -6.35 -3.98 -5.86
C ILE A 160 -6.06 -2.95 -6.96
N ASP A 161 -5.83 -1.69 -6.60
CA ASP A 161 -5.45 -0.64 -7.56
C ASP A 161 -4.14 -0.98 -8.28
N HIS A 162 -3.13 -1.43 -7.52
CA HIS A 162 -1.87 -1.95 -8.02
C HIS A 162 -2.08 -3.13 -8.99
N VAL A 163 -2.83 -4.16 -8.56
CA VAL A 163 -3.11 -5.34 -9.41
C VAL A 163 -3.83 -4.97 -10.70
N VAL A 164 -4.82 -4.07 -10.65
CA VAL A 164 -5.56 -3.63 -11.85
C VAL A 164 -4.66 -2.84 -12.80
N SER A 165 -3.78 -1.99 -12.29
CA SER A 165 -2.80 -1.27 -13.10
C SER A 165 -1.82 -2.23 -13.78
N MET A 166 -1.31 -3.21 -13.02
CA MET A 166 -0.46 -4.28 -13.56
C MET A 166 -1.17 -5.12 -14.62
N LEU A 167 -2.46 -5.44 -14.45
CA LEU A 167 -3.24 -6.19 -15.45
C LEU A 167 -3.37 -5.42 -16.77
N LYS A 168 -3.51 -4.08 -16.72
CA LYS A 168 -3.52 -3.24 -17.94
C LYS A 168 -2.18 -3.28 -18.67
N LEU A 169 -1.07 -3.22 -17.93
CA LEU A 169 0.27 -3.39 -18.49
C LEU A 169 0.46 -4.81 -19.05
N GLY A 170 0.02 -5.82 -18.29
CA GLY A 170 0.07 -7.23 -18.69
C GLY A 170 -0.71 -7.51 -19.97
N LYS A 171 -1.91 -6.94 -20.12
CA LYS A 171 -2.71 -7.01 -21.35
C LYS A 171 -1.97 -6.40 -22.53
N SER A 172 -1.47 -5.18 -22.36
CA SER A 172 -0.71 -4.48 -23.42
C SER A 172 0.53 -5.27 -23.86
N LEU A 173 1.24 -5.89 -22.91
CA LEU A 173 2.41 -6.71 -23.19
C LEU A 173 2.04 -8.06 -23.83
N ALA A 174 0.94 -8.69 -23.42
CA ALA A 174 0.45 -9.92 -24.03
C ALA A 174 -0.03 -9.70 -25.48
N GLU A 175 -0.63 -8.53 -25.77
CA GLU A 175 -0.99 -8.12 -27.14
C GLU A 175 0.26 -7.87 -28.00
N LEU A 176 1.27 -7.19 -27.46
CA LEU A 176 2.52 -6.91 -28.16
C LEU A 176 3.40 -8.16 -28.35
N TYR A 177 3.38 -9.08 -27.39
CA TYR A 177 4.15 -10.32 -27.38
C TYR A 177 3.22 -11.54 -27.27
N PRO A 178 2.57 -11.98 -28.36
CA PRO A 178 1.64 -13.12 -28.35
C PRO A 178 2.25 -14.46 -27.92
N SER A 179 3.58 -14.53 -27.78
CA SER A 179 4.28 -15.71 -27.25
C SER A 179 4.20 -15.85 -25.72
N LEU A 180 3.64 -14.85 -25.03
CA LEU A 180 3.35 -14.90 -23.60
C LEU A 180 2.07 -15.71 -23.34
N ASN A 181 2.10 -16.57 -22.34
CA ASN A 181 0.90 -17.21 -21.81
C ASN A 181 0.10 -16.19 -21.00
N LYS A 182 -0.94 -15.64 -21.63
CA LYS A 182 -1.85 -14.64 -21.03
C LYS A 182 -2.42 -15.09 -19.69
N ASP A 183 -2.89 -16.33 -19.60
CA ASP A 183 -3.58 -16.84 -18.41
C ASP A 183 -2.63 -16.97 -17.22
N LEU A 184 -1.43 -17.50 -17.47
CA LEU A 184 -0.40 -17.61 -16.43
C LEU A 184 0.07 -16.22 -15.98
N LEU A 185 0.23 -15.28 -16.92
CA LEU A 185 0.61 -13.91 -16.60
C LEU A 185 -0.47 -13.21 -15.77
N TYR A 186 -1.73 -13.25 -16.20
CA TYR A 186 -2.85 -12.62 -15.48
C TYR A 186 -3.04 -13.22 -14.10
N ALA A 187 -3.03 -14.55 -13.97
CA ALA A 187 -3.11 -15.21 -12.68
C ALA A 187 -1.92 -14.88 -11.78
N GLY A 188 -0.70 -14.84 -12.34
CA GLY A 188 0.50 -14.40 -11.62
C GLY A 188 0.33 -12.97 -11.07
N ILE A 189 -0.15 -12.04 -11.89
CA ILE A 189 -0.43 -10.66 -11.47
C ILE A 189 -1.52 -10.61 -10.39
N ILE A 190 -2.62 -11.37 -10.52
CA ILE A 190 -3.69 -11.36 -9.52
C ILE A 190 -3.21 -11.92 -8.18
N LEU A 191 -2.39 -12.97 -8.21
CA LEU A 191 -2.04 -13.74 -7.02
C LEU A 191 -0.79 -13.23 -6.28
N HIS A 192 0.19 -12.61 -6.95
CA HIS A 192 1.53 -12.38 -6.41
C HIS A 192 1.55 -11.77 -5.01
N ASP A 193 0.65 -10.82 -4.76
CA ASP A 193 0.60 -10.04 -3.52
C ASP A 193 -0.61 -10.31 -2.63
N ILE A 194 -1.48 -11.27 -2.94
CA ILE A 194 -2.62 -11.59 -2.06
C ILE A 194 -2.14 -11.99 -0.66
N GLY A 195 -0.94 -12.59 -0.54
CA GLY A 195 -0.33 -12.91 0.76
C GLY A 195 -0.18 -11.69 1.69
N LYS A 196 -0.22 -10.46 1.17
CA LYS A 196 -0.19 -9.22 1.97
C LYS A 196 -1.38 -9.08 2.90
N VAL A 197 -2.52 -9.72 2.60
CA VAL A 197 -3.69 -9.71 3.49
C VAL A 197 -3.46 -10.45 4.81
N ILE A 198 -2.45 -11.34 4.83
CA ILE A 198 -2.01 -12.10 6.02
C ILE A 198 -0.73 -11.47 6.60
N GLU A 199 0.18 -10.99 5.75
CA GLU A 199 1.43 -10.33 6.17
C GLU A 199 1.16 -9.04 6.95
N LEU A 200 0.07 -8.34 6.63
CA LEU A 200 -0.25 -7.02 7.15
C LEU A 200 -1.47 -7.04 8.09
N SER A 201 -1.43 -6.17 9.10
CA SER A 201 -2.44 -6.14 10.18
C SER A 201 -3.80 -5.55 9.77
N GLY A 202 -3.88 -4.87 8.63
CA GLY A 202 -5.10 -4.18 8.19
C GLY A 202 -4.85 -3.01 7.25
N PRO A 203 -5.94 -2.34 6.81
CA PRO A 203 -5.88 -1.29 5.79
C PRO A 203 -5.37 0.07 6.27
N VAL A 204 -5.30 0.29 7.58
CA VAL A 204 -4.99 1.58 8.20
C VAL A 204 -4.04 1.38 9.37
N GLY A 205 -3.04 2.26 9.49
CA GLY A 205 -1.98 2.13 10.51
C GLY A 205 -1.23 0.81 10.41
N THR A 206 -1.08 0.32 9.17
CA THR A 206 -0.67 -1.03 8.83
C THR A 206 0.70 -1.38 9.40
N GLN A 207 0.77 -2.54 10.06
CA GLN A 207 1.98 -3.13 10.62
C GLN A 207 2.13 -4.56 10.12
N TYR A 208 3.36 -5.08 10.14
CA TYR A 208 3.61 -6.49 9.89
C TYR A 208 3.05 -7.35 11.02
N THR A 209 2.33 -8.41 10.68
CA THR A 209 1.91 -9.45 11.63
C THR A 209 3.11 -10.29 12.08
N LEU A 210 2.93 -11.14 13.09
CA LEU A 210 3.99 -12.09 13.48
C LEU A 210 4.36 -13.01 12.31
N GLU A 211 3.35 -13.54 11.63
CA GLU A 211 3.53 -14.38 10.44
C GLU A 211 4.18 -13.59 9.29
N GLY A 212 3.74 -12.36 9.07
CA GLY A 212 4.35 -11.47 8.08
C GLY A 212 5.84 -11.20 8.32
N ASN A 213 6.24 -10.94 9.57
CA ASN A 213 7.64 -10.73 9.91
C ASN A 213 8.50 -11.99 9.80
N LEU A 214 7.95 -13.16 10.11
CA LEU A 214 8.71 -14.41 10.13
C LEU A 214 8.76 -15.12 8.77
N ILE A 215 7.71 -14.97 7.96
CA ILE A 215 7.49 -15.78 6.74
C ILE A 215 7.45 -14.92 5.47
N GLY A 216 6.77 -13.77 5.53
CA GLY A 216 6.58 -12.87 4.39
C GLY A 216 5.53 -13.33 3.38
N HIS A 217 4.90 -12.37 2.67
CA HIS A 217 3.76 -12.61 1.78
C HIS A 217 4.07 -13.62 0.66
N ILE A 218 5.29 -13.64 0.11
CA ILE A 218 5.68 -14.56 -0.97
C ILE A 218 5.50 -16.02 -0.52
N SER A 219 6.13 -16.38 0.60
CA SER A 219 6.09 -17.74 1.14
C SER A 219 4.68 -18.10 1.63
N ILE A 220 3.97 -17.15 2.24
CA ILE A 220 2.57 -17.31 2.63
C ILE A 220 1.72 -17.64 1.40
N MET A 221 1.87 -16.88 0.32
CA MET A 221 1.04 -17.01 -0.86
C MET A 221 1.33 -18.29 -1.65
N VAL A 222 2.60 -18.71 -1.74
CA VAL A 222 2.97 -20.03 -2.30
C VAL A 222 2.31 -21.17 -1.54
N ASN A 223 2.27 -21.09 -0.20
CA ASN A 223 1.57 -22.07 0.64
C ASN A 223 0.05 -22.04 0.43
N GLU A 224 -0.55 -20.84 0.28
CA GLU A 224 -1.97 -20.70 -0.03
C GLU A 224 -2.33 -21.30 -1.40
N ILE A 225 -1.46 -21.16 -2.40
CA ILE A 225 -1.61 -21.84 -3.70
C ILE A 225 -1.60 -23.36 -3.55
N SER A 226 -0.67 -23.92 -2.76
CA SER A 226 -0.63 -25.36 -2.49
C SER A 226 -1.94 -25.86 -1.86
N LYS A 227 -2.40 -25.19 -0.80
CA LYS A 227 -3.65 -25.57 -0.11
C LYS A 227 -4.85 -25.46 -1.03
N ALA A 228 -4.93 -24.40 -1.84
CA ALA A 228 -6.01 -24.23 -2.80
C ALA A 228 -6.02 -25.35 -3.85
N ALA A 229 -4.85 -25.79 -4.30
CA ALA A 229 -4.74 -26.92 -5.22
C ALA A 229 -5.23 -28.23 -4.57
N ASP A 230 -4.83 -28.51 -3.33
CA ASP A 230 -5.28 -29.68 -2.57
C ASP A 230 -6.80 -29.66 -2.33
N GLU A 231 -7.35 -28.53 -1.87
CA GLU A 231 -8.78 -28.35 -1.60
C GLU A 231 -9.65 -28.52 -2.86
N LEU A 232 -9.13 -28.12 -4.02
CA LEU A 232 -9.83 -28.18 -5.30
C LEU A 232 -9.54 -29.46 -6.09
N GLU A 233 -8.70 -30.35 -5.54
CA GLU A 233 -8.19 -31.55 -6.21
C GLU A 233 -7.57 -31.22 -7.59
N VAL A 234 -6.89 -30.07 -7.68
CA VAL A 234 -6.19 -29.64 -8.89
C VAL A 234 -4.80 -30.24 -8.88
N THR A 235 -4.51 -31.05 -9.88
CA THR A 235 -3.19 -31.62 -10.13
C THR A 235 -2.69 -31.14 -11.50
N GLY A 236 -1.38 -30.98 -11.64
CA GLY A 236 -0.78 -30.50 -12.89
C GLY A 236 0.41 -29.59 -12.66
N GLU A 237 1.06 -29.21 -13.77
CA GLU A 237 2.20 -28.30 -13.76
C GLU A 237 1.76 -26.87 -13.42
N GLU A 238 0.51 -26.51 -13.69
CA GLU A 238 -0.07 -25.18 -13.46
C GLU A 238 0.12 -24.71 -12.02
N VAL A 239 -0.05 -25.61 -11.04
CA VAL A 239 0.14 -25.31 -9.62
C VAL A 239 1.58 -24.85 -9.37
N MET A 240 2.56 -25.62 -9.87
CA MET A 240 3.98 -25.32 -9.71
C MET A 240 4.38 -24.03 -10.46
N LEU A 241 3.81 -23.79 -11.64
CA LEU A 241 4.07 -22.56 -12.39
C LEU A 241 3.50 -21.34 -11.68
N LEU A 242 2.27 -21.41 -11.14
CA LEU A 242 1.69 -20.33 -10.34
C LEU A 242 2.53 -20.05 -9.09
N GLN A 243 2.99 -21.09 -8.40
CA GLN A 243 3.92 -20.92 -7.28
C GLN A 243 5.21 -20.22 -7.73
N HIS A 244 5.79 -20.61 -8.88
CA HIS A 244 7.00 -19.98 -9.40
C HIS A 244 6.78 -18.51 -9.78
N MET A 245 5.64 -18.18 -10.39
CA MET A 245 5.25 -16.78 -10.68
C MET A 245 5.32 -15.93 -9.41
N VAL A 246 4.69 -16.38 -8.32
CA VAL A 246 4.70 -15.69 -7.02
C VAL A 246 6.09 -15.70 -6.38
N LEU A 247 6.77 -16.84 -6.36
CA LEU A 247 8.08 -17.00 -5.71
C LEU A 247 9.14 -16.05 -6.31
N SER A 248 9.06 -15.79 -7.61
CA SER A 248 10.10 -15.10 -8.36
C SER A 248 9.81 -13.66 -8.75
N HIS A 249 8.64 -13.12 -8.40
CA HIS A 249 8.19 -11.81 -8.92
C HIS A 249 9.03 -10.60 -8.46
N HIS A 250 9.71 -10.66 -7.31
CA HIS A 250 10.69 -9.63 -6.94
C HIS A 250 11.99 -9.72 -7.77
N GLY A 251 12.15 -10.70 -8.65
CA GLY A 251 13.22 -10.78 -9.65
C GLY A 251 14.57 -11.25 -9.14
N LYS A 252 14.97 -10.77 -7.96
CA LYS A 252 16.28 -11.03 -7.35
C LYS A 252 16.16 -11.47 -5.90
N GLU A 253 17.12 -12.31 -5.49
CA GLU A 253 17.26 -12.76 -4.11
C GLU A 253 17.50 -11.58 -3.15
N GLU A 254 18.28 -10.59 -3.57
CA GLU A 254 18.52 -9.36 -2.80
C GLU A 254 17.27 -8.49 -2.61
N TRP A 255 16.21 -8.72 -3.40
CA TRP A 255 14.91 -8.05 -3.29
C TRP A 255 13.86 -8.91 -2.57
N GLY A 256 14.27 -10.06 -2.02
CA GLY A 256 13.42 -10.92 -1.20
C GLY A 256 12.79 -12.11 -1.93
N SER A 257 12.99 -12.26 -3.24
CA SER A 257 12.51 -13.43 -3.98
C SER A 257 13.36 -14.67 -3.68
N PRO A 258 12.79 -15.81 -3.26
CA PRO A 258 13.57 -17.04 -3.05
C PRO A 258 14.21 -17.62 -4.32
N LYS A 259 13.69 -17.27 -5.50
CA LYS A 259 14.23 -17.66 -6.81
C LYS A 259 14.12 -16.51 -7.80
N ARG A 260 14.98 -16.53 -8.82
CA ARG A 260 14.86 -15.62 -9.97
C ARG A 260 13.77 -16.11 -10.93
N PRO A 261 13.20 -15.22 -11.76
CA PRO A 261 12.31 -15.63 -12.83
C PRO A 261 12.97 -16.65 -13.76
N MET A 262 12.21 -17.66 -14.15
CA MET A 262 12.65 -18.76 -15.03
C MET A 262 11.61 -19.08 -16.10
N LEU A 263 10.57 -18.24 -16.19
CA LEU A 263 9.49 -18.28 -17.16
C LEU A 263 9.40 -16.89 -17.80
N LYS A 264 8.96 -16.81 -19.06
CA LYS A 264 8.78 -15.52 -19.73
C LYS A 264 7.78 -14.65 -18.97
N GLU A 265 6.71 -15.28 -18.51
CA GLU A 265 5.63 -14.63 -17.77
C GLU A 265 6.12 -14.13 -16.42
N ALA A 266 6.99 -14.89 -15.73
CA ALA A 266 7.58 -14.47 -14.46
C ALA A 266 8.54 -13.30 -14.64
N GLU A 267 9.35 -13.33 -15.71
CA GLU A 267 10.27 -12.25 -16.07
C GLU A 267 9.49 -10.96 -16.36
N ILE A 268 8.40 -11.07 -17.11
CA ILE A 268 7.52 -9.94 -17.42
C ILE A 268 6.76 -9.45 -16.19
N LEU A 269 6.21 -10.34 -15.35
CA LEU A 269 5.55 -9.97 -14.09
C LEU A 269 6.47 -9.11 -13.22
N HIS A 270 7.74 -9.52 -13.09
CA HIS A 270 8.75 -8.77 -12.34
C HIS A 270 8.92 -7.32 -12.84
N TYR A 271 8.98 -7.13 -14.16
CA TYR A 271 9.11 -5.80 -14.73
C TYR A 271 7.81 -5.00 -14.63
N ILE A 272 6.65 -5.64 -14.80
CA ILE A 272 5.34 -4.99 -14.65
C ILE A 272 5.19 -4.42 -13.23
N ASP A 273 5.46 -5.24 -12.21
CA ASP A 273 5.42 -4.82 -10.80
C ASP A 273 6.37 -3.63 -10.56
N ASN A 274 7.62 -3.74 -11.05
CA ASN A 274 8.60 -2.66 -10.94
C ASN A 274 8.16 -1.37 -11.63
N ILE A 275 7.56 -1.45 -12.82
CA ILE A 275 7.09 -0.28 -13.56
C ILE A 275 5.98 0.38 -12.76
N ASP A 276 4.98 -0.38 -12.33
CA ASP A 276 3.83 0.15 -11.62
C ASP A 276 4.23 0.82 -10.29
N ALA A 277 5.00 0.12 -9.46
CA ALA A 277 5.47 0.64 -8.19
C ALA A 277 6.29 1.94 -8.35
N LYS A 278 7.17 2.00 -9.36
CA LYS A 278 8.01 3.19 -9.63
C LYS A 278 7.18 4.35 -10.18
N MET A 279 6.24 4.08 -11.09
CA MET A 279 5.38 5.11 -11.63
C MET A 279 4.47 5.70 -10.56
N ASN A 280 3.85 4.87 -9.71
CA ASN A 280 3.05 5.35 -8.57
C ASN A 280 3.85 6.28 -7.64
N MET A 281 5.08 5.90 -7.32
CA MET A 281 5.97 6.73 -6.51
C MET A 281 6.36 8.05 -7.19
N LEU A 282 6.65 8.02 -8.48
CA LEU A 282 6.97 9.19 -9.29
C LEU A 282 5.79 10.15 -9.38
N ASP A 283 4.61 9.65 -9.70
CA ASP A 283 3.38 10.44 -9.83
C ASP A 283 3.03 11.10 -8.50
N ARG A 284 3.15 10.36 -7.38
CA ARG A 284 2.95 10.92 -6.04
C ARG A 284 3.95 12.03 -5.71
N ALA A 285 5.22 11.85 -6.04
CA ALA A 285 6.25 12.84 -5.77
C ALA A 285 6.13 14.09 -6.66
N LEU A 286 5.93 13.89 -7.97
CA LEU A 286 5.78 14.97 -8.95
C LEU A 286 4.44 15.68 -8.80
N GLY A 287 3.38 15.00 -8.35
CA GLY A 287 2.09 15.62 -8.01
C GLY A 287 2.23 16.71 -6.95
N LYS A 288 3.19 16.57 -6.02
CA LYS A 288 3.51 17.55 -4.97
C LYS A 288 4.58 18.58 -5.38
N THR A 289 5.27 18.34 -6.50
CA THR A 289 6.35 19.19 -6.99
C THR A 289 5.77 20.29 -7.87
N ARG A 290 6.33 21.51 -7.79
CA ARG A 290 5.92 22.61 -8.68
C ARG A 290 6.58 22.45 -10.05
N PRO A 291 5.90 22.83 -11.15
CA PRO A 291 6.53 22.86 -12.47
C PRO A 291 7.80 23.73 -12.44
N GLY A 292 8.89 23.23 -13.01
CA GLY A 292 10.21 23.88 -12.98
C GLY A 292 11.08 23.55 -11.76
N GLU A 293 10.61 22.72 -10.82
CA GLU A 293 11.35 22.34 -9.62
C GLU A 293 11.65 20.82 -9.59
N PHE A 294 12.59 20.42 -8.73
CA PHE A 294 12.88 19.02 -8.43
C PHE A 294 12.09 18.56 -7.20
N SER A 295 11.66 17.29 -7.23
CA SER A 295 11.08 16.62 -6.07
C SER A 295 12.08 16.46 -4.93
N GLU A 296 11.57 16.20 -3.72
CA GLU A 296 12.38 15.61 -2.66
C GLU A 296 13.01 14.28 -3.13
N ARG A 297 14.08 13.85 -2.43
CA ARG A 297 14.75 12.59 -2.74
C ARG A 297 13.85 11.40 -2.38
N ILE A 298 13.77 10.45 -3.30
CA ILE A 298 12.92 9.26 -3.16
C ILE A 298 13.82 8.06 -2.91
N PHE A 299 13.90 7.61 -1.66
CA PHE A 299 14.84 6.57 -1.23
C PHE A 299 14.74 5.27 -2.06
N PRO A 300 13.55 4.68 -2.30
CA PRO A 300 13.47 3.45 -3.10
C PRO A 300 13.76 3.64 -4.60
N LEU A 301 13.90 4.88 -5.09
CA LEU A 301 14.30 5.20 -6.46
C LEU A 301 15.77 5.64 -6.51
N ASP A 302 16.63 4.90 -5.82
CA ASP A 302 18.08 5.17 -5.69
C ASP A 302 18.38 6.54 -5.07
N ASN A 303 17.50 7.00 -4.17
CA ASN A 303 17.61 8.29 -3.50
C ASN A 303 17.69 9.49 -4.46
N ARG A 304 17.11 9.35 -5.66
CA ARG A 304 17.10 10.39 -6.70
C ARG A 304 16.00 11.43 -6.47
N SER A 305 16.21 12.62 -7.01
CA SER A 305 15.20 13.67 -7.19
C SER A 305 14.77 13.72 -8.65
N PHE A 306 13.50 14.04 -8.90
CA PHE A 306 12.94 14.06 -10.24
C PHE A 306 12.41 15.46 -10.59
N TYR A 307 12.71 15.92 -11.80
CA TYR A 307 12.31 17.23 -12.28
C TYR A 307 10.87 17.20 -12.80
N LYS A 308 10.05 18.20 -12.44
CA LYS A 308 8.72 18.38 -13.04
C LYS A 308 8.80 19.39 -14.19
N PRO A 309 8.55 18.96 -15.45
CA PRO A 309 8.53 19.87 -16.59
C PRO A 309 7.53 21.01 -16.44
N THR A 310 7.80 22.13 -17.12
CA THR A 310 6.89 23.30 -17.19
C THR A 310 5.86 23.19 -18.31
N PHE A 311 5.97 22.14 -19.13
CA PHE A 311 5.04 21.80 -20.20
C PHE A 311 4.34 20.47 -19.87
N GLU A 312 3.17 20.27 -20.47
CA GLU A 312 2.44 19.00 -20.47
C GLU A 312 2.98 18.04 -21.52
#